data_AF-A0A5C5X8G8-F1
#
_entry.id   AF-A0A5C5X8G8-F1
#
_cell.length_a   1.000
_cell.length_b   1.000
_cell.length_c   1.000
_cell.angle_alpha   90.00
_cell.angle_beta   90.00
_cell.angle_gamma   90.00
#
_symmetry.space_group_name_H-M   'P 1'
#
loop_
_entity.id
_entity.type
_entity.pdbx_description
1 polymer ?
#
loop_
_entity_poly.entity_id
_entity_poly.type
_entity_poly.pdbx_seq_one_letter_code
_entity_poly.pdbx_strand_id
1 'polypeptide(L)' 'MSARHKLNAAYLNGSLTIAGIIGGIFESYVVFGITFAVLMIGNIQGGDIRLNRRRPRR' A
#
# COMPACT_ATOMS: atom_id res chain seq x y z
N MET A 1 16.21 4.57 9.79
CA MET A 1 14.99 4.66 8.96
C MET A 1 14.59 6.12 8.78
N SER A 2 14.28 6.56 7.55
CA SER A 2 13.72 7.90 7.31
C SER A 2 12.23 7.95 7.69
N ALA A 3 11.73 9.10 8.16
CA ALA A 3 10.32 9.31 8.46
C ALA A 3 9.38 8.90 7.30
N ARG A 4 9.82 9.15 6.05
CA ARG A 4 9.08 8.73 4.84
C ARG A 4 8.98 7.21 4.69
N HIS A 5 10.06 6.50 5.04
CA HIS A 5 10.07 5.04 4.97
C HIS A 5 9.15 4.43 6.02
N LYS A 6 9.13 5.00 7.23
CA LYS A 6 8.19 4.61 8.29
C LYS A 6 6.73 4.86 7.88
N LEU A 7 6.47 5.99 7.21
CA LEU A 7 5.15 6.32 6.71
C LEU A 7 4.70 5.38 5.58
N ASN A 8 5.55 5.10 4.60
CA ASN A 8 5.24 4.13 3.54
C ASN A 8 4.97 2.72 4.10
N ALA A 9 5.72 2.30 5.11
CA ALA A 9 5.48 1.03 5.81
C ALA A 9 4.12 1.02 6.52
N ALA A 10 3.70 2.13 7.11
CA ALA A 10 2.38 2.26 7.73
C ALA A 10 1.25 2.13 6.69
N TYR A 11 1.36 2.79 5.53
CA TYR A 11 0.37 2.65 4.45
C TYR A 11 0.31 1.21 3.89
N LEU A 12 1.46 0.56 3.75
CA LEU A 12 1.52 -0.83 3.30
C LEU A 12 0.86 -1.77 4.31
N ASN A 13 1.21 -1.66 5.60
CA ASN A 13 0.64 -2.47 6.66
C ASN A 13 -0.86 -2.21 6.84
N GLY A 14 -1.30 -0.96 6.74
CA GLY A 14 -2.71 -0.59 6.76
C GLY A 14 -3.47 -1.22 5.59
N SER A 15 -2.94 -1.11 4.37
CA SER A 15 -3.54 -1.73 3.18
C SER A 15 -3.63 -3.25 3.29
N LEU A 16 -2.57 -3.88 3.81
CA LEU A 16 -2.51 -5.32 4.03
C LEU A 16 -3.56 -5.78 5.06
N THR A 17 -3.72 -5.02 6.15
CA THR A 17 -4.69 -5.32 7.20
C THR A 17 -6.11 -5.24 6.66
N ILE A 18 -6.46 -4.16 5.96
CA ILE A 18 -7.80 -3.97 5.37
C ILE A 18 -8.08 -5.06 4.32
N ALA A 19 -7.13 -5.33 3.44
CA ALA A 19 -7.28 -6.38 2.44
C ALA A 19 -7.44 -7.76 3.09
N GLY A 20 -6.69 -8.05 4.15
CA GLY A 20 -6.80 -9.28 4.92
C GLY A 20 -8.17 -9.47 5.56
N ILE A 21 -8.74 -8.40 6.15
CA ILE A 21 -10.08 -8.43 6.71
C ILE A 21 -11.12 -8.71 5.62
N ILE A 22 -11.07 -7.98 4.50
CA ILE A 22 -12.02 -8.17 3.40
C ILE A 22 -11.86 -9.57 2.80
N GLY A 23 -10.65 -9.98 2.44
CA GLY A 23 -10.39 -11.32 1.91
C GLY A 23 -10.81 -12.44 2.85
N GLY A 24 -10.63 -12.25 4.16
CA GLY A 24 -11.06 -13.19 5.19
C GLY A 24 -12.58 -13.30 5.29
N ILE A 25 -13.31 -12.19 5.22
CA ILE A 25 -14.79 -12.18 5.21
C ILE A 25 -15.34 -12.95 4.00
N PHE A 26 -14.70 -12.82 2.84
CA PHE A 26 -15.10 -13.51 1.61
C PHE A 26 -14.45 -14.89 1.42
N GLU A 27 -13.63 -15.34 2.39
CA GLU A 27 -12.81 -16.57 2.31
C GLU A 27 -12.07 -16.74 0.96
N SER A 28 -11.62 -15.63 0.37
CA SER A 28 -11.13 -15.61 -1.01
C SER A 28 -9.80 -14.87 -1.15
N TYR A 29 -8.78 -15.62 -1.56
CA TYR A 29 -7.46 -15.08 -1.88
C TYR A 29 -7.48 -14.12 -3.07
N VAL A 30 -8.43 -14.29 -4.00
CA VAL A 30 -8.59 -13.39 -5.15
C VAL A 30 -9.12 -12.04 -4.70
N VAL A 31 -10.14 -12.02 -3.83
CA VAL A 31 -10.71 -10.80 -3.26
C VAL A 31 -9.66 -10.07 -2.42
N PHE A 32 -8.88 -10.80 -1.62
CA PHE A 32 -7.71 -10.26 -0.91
C PHE A 32 -6.74 -9.56 -1.87
N GLY A 33 -6.29 -10.27 -2.92
CA GLY A 33 -5.30 -9.76 -3.86
C GLY A 33 -5.76 -8.51 -4.60
N ILE A 34 -7.01 -8.51 -5.10
CA ILE A 34 -7.59 -7.35 -5.79
C ILE A 34 -7.71 -6.16 -4.83
N THR A 35 -8.25 -6.38 -3.64
CA THR A 35 -8.43 -5.31 -2.64
C THR A 35 -7.09 -4.70 -2.25
N PHE A 36 -6.08 -5.54 -1.99
CA PHE A 36 -4.73 -5.08 -1.66
C PHE A 36 -4.12 -4.27 -2.79
N ALA A 37 -4.24 -4.74 -4.04
CA ALA A 37 -3.73 -4.03 -5.21
C ALA A 37 -4.41 -2.66 -5.40
N VAL A 38 -5.74 -2.59 -5.27
CA VAL A 38 -6.49 -1.34 -5.37
C VAL A 38 -6.06 -0.34 -4.31
N LEU A 39 -5.93 -0.77 -3.05
CA LEU A 39 -5.48 0.09 -1.95
C LEU A 39 -4.04 0.60 -2.18
N MET A 40 -3.14 -0.28 -2.61
CA MET A 40 -1.76 0.10 -2.92
C MET A 40 -1.68 1.10 -4.08
N ILE A 41 -2.40 0.85 -5.17
CA ILE A 41 -2.44 1.76 -6.33
C ILE A 41 -3.05 3.10 -5.92
N GLY A 42 -4.12 3.10 -5.11
CA GLY A 42 -4.74 4.31 -4.57
C GLY A 42 -3.77 5.14 -3.74
N ASN A 43 -3.05 4.51 -2.80
CA ASN A 43 -2.04 5.18 -1.97
C ASN A 43 -0.87 5.73 -2.81
N ILE A 44 -0.51 5.08 -3.92
CA ILE A 44 0.53 5.58 -4.83
C ILE A 44 0.02 6.77 -5.65
N GLN A 45 -1.18 6.68 -6.23
CA GLN A 45 -1.77 7.74 -7.05
C GLN A 45 -2.13 8.98 -6.22
N GLY A 46 -2.62 8.80 -4.99
CA GLY A 46 -2.90 9.88 -4.04
C GLY A 46 -1.65 10.60 -3.53
N GLY A 47 -0.45 10.06 -3.79
CA GLY A 47 0.82 10.65 -3.33
C GLY A 47 1.11 10.41 -1.85
N ASP A 48 0.32 9.57 -1.18
CA ASP A 48 0.53 9.09 0.19
C ASP A 48 1.81 8.25 0.26
N ILE A 49 1.96 7.29 -0.66
CA ILE A 49 3.21 6.56 -0.88
C ILE A 49 4.03 7.32 -1.90
N ARG A 50 4.96 8.13 -1.40
CA ARG A 50 5.97 8.76 -2.24
C ARG A 50 7.05 7.74 -2.58
N LEU A 51 6.89 7.03 -3.70
CA LEU A 51 8.00 6.35 -4.34
C LEU A 51 9.01 7.43 -4.70
N ASN A 52 10.13 7.44 -3.98
CA ASN A 52 11.20 8.41 -4.19
C ASN A 52 11.63 8.35 -5.67
N ARG A 53 11.15 9.28 -6.49
CA ARG A 53 11.71 9.58 -7.80
C ARG A 53 13.13 10.01 -7.49
N ARG A 54 14.09 9.08 -7.60
CA ARG A 54 15.52 9.39 -7.50
C ARG A 54 15.75 10.52 -8.51
N ARG A 55 15.79 11.78 -8.05
CA ARG A 55 16.26 12.87 -8.89
C ARG A 55 17.70 12.49 -9.21
N PRO A 56 18.07 12.28 -10.49
CA PRO A 56 19.47 12.31 -10.84
C PRO A 56 19.94 13.71 -10.47
N ARG A 57 20.80 13.77 -9.47
CA ARG A 57 21.47 14.99 -9.02
C ARG A 57 22.39 15.38 -10.18
N ARG A 58 21.93 16.30 -11.03
CA ARG A 58 22.76 17.01 -12.00
C ARG A 58 23.15 18.34 -11.38
#